data_AF-A0A818WEH0-F1
#
_entry.id   AF-A0A818WEH0-F1
#
_cell.length_a   1.000
_cell.length_b   1.000
_cell.length_c   1.000
_cell.angle_alpha   90.00
_cell.angle_beta   90.00
_cell.angle_gamma   90.00
#
_symmetry.space_group_name_H-M   'P 1'
#
loop_
_entity.id
_entity.type
_entity.pdbx_description
1 polymer ?
#
loop_
_entity_poly.entity_id
_entity_poly.type
_entity_poly.pdbx_seq_one_letter_code
_entity_poly.pdbx_strand_id
1 'polypeptide(L)'
;MLLAILSIGYNIDPTLYSLSFCRFHYYTQFLFTILSPSYLILASIDRILITSPNALTRQRSTLRITYISIIGVTLFWVLVHIHTLFLTSIVEPVPNLFICSLQSGFYLTFISYYTISIQDILIPLLMIILGIWAVKNLRQRRQVTAVTVTTVTVAVRPTQSKSKDSQLIQILMIDIGIYIIFNAMMPPVLIYLQILQTRSFDFAELQFGVFLLSVAAFSSYVPFCVGFYTNLLVSKTFRYEVKNIIKC
;
A
#
# COMPACT_ATOMS: atom_id res chain seq x y z
N MET A 1 -5.87 -3.48 -12.42
CA MET A 1 -7.25 -4.01 -12.37
C MET A 1 -8.00 -3.92 -13.70
N LEU A 2 -8.26 -2.73 -14.28
CA LEU A 2 -8.99 -2.60 -15.55
C LEU A 2 -8.36 -3.41 -16.70
N LEU A 3 -7.04 -3.28 -16.87
CA LEU A 3 -6.28 -4.00 -17.91
C LEU A 3 -6.30 -5.52 -17.71
N ALA A 4 -6.25 -5.99 -16.46
CA ALA A 4 -6.35 -7.42 -16.15
C ALA A 4 -7.76 -7.97 -16.46
N ILE A 5 -8.82 -7.19 -16.21
CA ILE A 5 -10.20 -7.57 -16.55
C ILE A 5 -10.41 -7.60 -18.07
N LEU A 6 -9.83 -6.65 -18.80
CA LEU A 6 -9.86 -6.60 -20.28
C LEU A 6 -9.11 -7.79 -20.90
N SER A 7 -7.93 -8.11 -20.38
CA SER A 7 -7.12 -9.23 -20.85
C SER A 7 -7.79 -10.58 -20.55
N ILE A 8 -8.18 -10.84 -19.29
CA ILE A 8 -8.76 -12.13 -18.87
C ILE A 8 -10.20 -12.31 -19.39
N GLY A 9 -11.01 -11.24 -19.38
CA GLY A 9 -12.44 -11.31 -19.70
C GLY A 9 -12.77 -11.13 -21.18
N TYR A 10 -11.95 -10.39 -21.93
CA TYR A 10 -12.25 -10.01 -23.31
C TYR A 10 -11.13 -10.37 -24.31
N ASN A 11 -10.03 -10.97 -23.85
CA ASN A 11 -8.86 -11.29 -24.67
C ASN A 11 -8.28 -10.06 -25.40
N ILE A 12 -8.45 -8.88 -24.81
CA ILE A 12 -7.89 -7.62 -25.31
C ILE A 12 -6.74 -7.24 -24.38
N ASP A 13 -5.51 -7.49 -24.83
CA ASP A 13 -4.33 -7.05 -24.09
C ASP A 13 -3.67 -5.86 -24.80
N PRO A 14 -3.97 -4.61 -24.38
CA PRO A 14 -3.36 -3.41 -24.94
C PRO A 14 -1.83 -3.37 -24.74
N THR A 15 -1.27 -4.19 -23.83
CA THR A 15 0.18 -4.28 -23.63
C THR A 15 0.92 -4.95 -24.77
N LEU A 16 0.23 -5.72 -25.61
CA LEU A 16 0.85 -6.42 -26.73
C LEU A 16 0.96 -5.56 -27.99
N TYR A 17 0.20 -4.46 -28.09
CA TYR A 17 0.21 -3.59 -29.27
C TYR A 17 1.41 -2.65 -29.32
N SER A 18 1.98 -2.30 -28.16
CA SER A 18 3.09 -1.35 -28.09
C SER A 18 4.03 -1.71 -26.95
N LEU A 19 5.31 -1.90 -27.30
CA LEU A 19 6.39 -2.09 -26.33
C LEU A 19 6.46 -0.94 -25.30
N SER A 20 6.21 0.30 -25.75
CA SER A 20 6.19 1.47 -24.86
C SER A 20 5.06 1.38 -23.84
N PHE A 21 3.87 0.90 -24.24
CA PHE A 21 2.75 0.73 -23.34
C PHE A 21 2.99 -0.42 -22.34
N CYS A 22 3.53 -1.55 -22.81
CA CYS A 22 3.99 -2.67 -21.96
C CYS A 22 4.95 -2.18 -20.85
N ARG A 23 5.99 -1.43 -21.24
CA ARG A 23 6.97 -0.84 -20.31
C ARG A 23 6.34 0.10 -19.29
N PHE A 24 5.51 1.02 -19.77
CA PHE A 24 4.84 2.00 -18.92
C PHE A 24 3.86 1.33 -17.95
N HIS A 25 3.14 0.30 -18.40
CA HIS A 25 2.21 -0.46 -17.57
C HIS A 25 2.94 -1.13 -16.40
N TYR A 26 4.02 -1.87 -16.67
CA TYR A 26 4.80 -2.52 -15.61
C TYR A 26 5.41 -1.49 -14.65
N TYR A 27 6.00 -0.41 -15.19
CA TYR A 27 6.57 0.66 -14.37
C TYR A 27 5.55 1.27 -13.42
N THR A 28 4.38 1.66 -13.93
CA THR A 28 3.31 2.25 -13.12
C THR A 28 2.78 1.25 -12.09
N GLN A 29 2.61 -0.03 -12.46
CA GLN A 29 2.19 -1.06 -11.52
C GLN A 29 3.17 -1.21 -10.35
N PHE A 30 4.47 -1.35 -10.61
CA PHE A 30 5.48 -1.44 -9.55
C PHE A 30 5.50 -0.18 -8.68
N LEU A 31 5.47 1.00 -9.31
CA LEU A 31 5.51 2.28 -8.61
C LEU A 31 4.29 2.48 -7.70
N PHE A 32 3.07 2.28 -8.19
CA PHE A 32 1.88 2.50 -7.37
C PHE A 32 1.72 1.46 -6.25
N THR A 33 2.20 0.23 -6.49
CA THR A 33 2.14 -0.83 -5.49
C THR A 33 3.03 -0.51 -4.28
N ILE A 34 4.18 0.14 -4.48
CA ILE A 34 5.08 0.53 -3.38
C ILE A 34 4.74 1.89 -2.75
N LEU A 35 4.20 2.83 -3.54
CA LEU A 35 3.90 4.19 -3.04
C LEU A 35 2.76 4.21 -2.02
N SER A 36 1.68 3.47 -2.28
CA SER A 36 0.52 3.44 -1.38
C SER A 36 0.89 3.05 0.06
N PRO A 37 1.53 1.88 0.32
CA PRO A 37 1.93 1.53 1.67
C PRO A 37 3.04 2.43 2.22
N SER A 38 3.92 2.99 1.37
CA SER A 38 4.90 4.00 1.81
C SER A 38 4.23 5.25 2.38
N TYR A 39 3.11 5.70 1.81
CA TYR A 39 2.34 6.80 2.37
C TYR A 39 1.63 6.43 3.67
N LEU A 40 1.18 5.18 3.83
CA LEU A 40 0.67 4.70 5.13
C LEU A 40 1.77 4.69 6.21
N ILE A 41 3.01 4.33 5.85
CA ILE A 41 4.18 4.44 6.73
C ILE A 41 4.42 5.90 7.12
N LEU A 42 4.47 6.82 6.14
CA LEU A 42 4.64 8.25 6.43
C LEU A 42 3.51 8.80 7.31
N ALA A 43 2.27 8.42 7.04
CA ALA A 43 1.12 8.79 7.87
C ALA A 43 1.27 8.24 9.30
N SER A 44 1.78 7.03 9.46
CA SER A 44 2.05 6.44 10.78
C SER A 44 3.13 7.22 11.54
N ILE A 45 4.21 7.60 10.86
CA ILE A 45 5.28 8.43 11.43
C ILE A 45 4.72 9.79 11.85
N ASP A 46 3.95 10.45 10.99
CA ASP A 46 3.31 11.72 11.32
C ASP A 46 2.43 11.61 12.59
N ARG A 47 1.62 10.54 12.68
CA ARG A 47 0.81 10.30 13.88
C ARG A 47 1.64 10.04 15.12
N ILE A 48 2.76 9.32 15.02
CA ILE A 48 3.71 9.12 16.13
C ILE A 48 4.27 10.48 16.61
N LEU A 49 4.66 11.36 15.68
CA LEU A 49 5.20 12.68 16.01
C LEU A 49 4.17 13.56 16.71
N ILE A 50 2.93 13.64 16.17
CA ILE A 50 1.85 14.45 16.74
C ILE A 50 1.43 13.95 18.13
N THR A 51 1.40 12.62 18.32
CA THR A 51 0.99 12.00 19.59
C THR A 51 2.12 11.86 20.60
N SER A 52 3.35 12.24 20.24
CA SER A 52 4.51 12.16 21.13
C SER A 52 4.33 13.02 22.39
N PRO A 53 4.74 12.52 23.58
CA PRO A 53 4.72 13.32 24.81
C PRO A 53 5.70 14.49 24.77
N ASN A 54 6.79 14.39 24.00
CA ASN A 54 7.80 15.43 23.90
C ASN A 54 7.32 16.57 22.97
N ALA A 55 7.29 17.81 23.52
CA ALA A 55 6.87 19.00 22.78
C ALA A 55 7.78 19.31 21.57
N LEU A 56 9.10 19.08 21.70
CA LEU A 56 10.06 19.29 20.60
C LEU A 56 9.81 18.32 19.44
N THR A 57 9.49 17.07 19.76
CA THR A 57 9.15 16.05 18.75
C THR A 57 7.84 16.40 18.05
N ARG A 58 6.84 16.88 18.79
CA ARG A 58 5.56 17.30 18.22
C ARG A 58 5.69 18.49 17.27
N GLN A 59 6.58 19.43 17.56
CA GLN A 59 6.85 20.58 16.71
C GLN A 59 7.43 20.19 15.33
N ARG A 60 7.98 18.97 15.18
CA ARG A 60 8.48 18.48 13.90
C ARG A 60 7.38 18.03 12.93
N SER A 61 6.17 17.74 13.40
CA SER A 61 5.03 17.50 12.50
C SER A 61 4.51 18.84 11.99
N THR A 62 5.13 19.31 10.91
CA THR A 62 4.72 20.51 10.18
C THR A 62 4.32 20.11 8.77
N LEU A 63 3.35 20.82 8.19
CA LEU A 63 2.92 20.60 6.80
C LEU A 63 4.10 20.63 5.83
N ARG A 64 5.06 21.54 6.05
CA ARG A 64 6.27 21.64 5.22
C ARG A 64 7.08 20.35 5.22
N ILE A 65 7.31 19.75 6.40
CA ILE A 65 8.04 18.49 6.50
C ILE A 65 7.24 17.36 5.86
N THR A 66 5.92 17.30 6.08
CA THR A 66 5.05 16.31 5.44
C THR A 66 5.15 16.36 3.91
N TYR A 67 5.05 17.54 3.30
CA TYR A 67 5.18 17.68 1.84
C TYR A 67 6.57 17.29 1.33
N ILE A 68 7.63 17.72 2.02
CA ILE A 68 9.01 17.34 1.66
C ILE A 68 9.18 15.81 1.75
N SER A 69 8.66 15.17 2.80
CA SER A 69 8.73 13.71 2.95
C SER A 69 7.94 12.97 1.88
N ILE A 70 6.75 13.43 1.52
CA ILE A 70 5.96 12.85 0.44
C ILE A 70 6.74 12.94 -0.87
N ILE A 71 7.16 14.14 -1.27
CA ILE A 71 7.91 14.36 -2.51
C ILE A 71 9.19 13.54 -2.53
N GLY A 72 9.95 13.53 -1.43
CA GLY A 72 11.20 12.78 -1.32
C GLY A 72 10.99 11.27 -1.50
N VAL A 73 9.98 10.69 -0.83
CA VAL A 73 9.64 9.27 -0.96
C VAL A 73 9.13 8.95 -2.36
N THR A 74 8.30 9.82 -2.95
CA THR A 74 7.81 9.61 -4.33
C THR A 74 8.98 9.59 -5.32
N LEU A 75 9.87 10.58 -5.26
CA LEU A 75 11.03 10.68 -6.15
C LEU A 75 11.98 9.51 -5.96
N PHE A 76 12.23 9.09 -4.71
CA PHE A 76 13.04 7.92 -4.40
C PHE A 76 12.50 6.67 -5.11
N TRP A 77 11.20 6.36 -4.97
CA TRP A 77 10.63 5.17 -5.60
C TRP A 77 10.52 5.28 -7.12
N VAL A 78 10.25 6.48 -7.66
CA VAL A 78 10.29 6.77 -9.10
C VAL A 78 11.65 6.40 -9.71
N LEU A 79 12.73 6.80 -9.04
CA LEU A 79 14.10 6.51 -9.47
C LEU A 79 14.46 5.03 -9.28
N VAL A 80 14.12 4.44 -8.12
CA VAL A 80 14.38 3.03 -7.85
C VAL A 80 13.74 2.15 -8.93
N HIS A 81 12.49 2.43 -9.34
CA HIS A 81 11.77 1.59 -10.30
C HIS A 81 12.04 1.92 -11.77
N ILE A 82 12.88 2.91 -12.10
CA ILE A 82 13.12 3.32 -13.50
C ILE A 82 13.64 2.19 -14.38
N HIS A 83 14.37 1.23 -13.81
CA HIS A 83 14.91 0.07 -14.51
C HIS A 83 13.82 -0.81 -15.15
N THR A 84 12.60 -0.83 -14.61
CA THR A 84 11.47 -1.58 -15.18
C THR A 84 11.01 -1.05 -16.53
N LEU A 85 11.27 0.23 -16.85
CA LEU A 85 10.99 0.82 -18.17
C LEU A 85 11.90 0.28 -19.27
N PHE A 86 13.08 -0.23 -18.91
CA PHE A 86 14.06 -0.72 -19.89
C PHE A 86 14.10 -2.24 -19.96
N LEU A 87 13.91 -2.92 -18.83
CA LEU A 87 14.06 -4.37 -18.66
C LEU A 87 12.73 -5.15 -18.82
N THR A 88 11.77 -4.56 -19.52
CA THR A 88 10.53 -5.21 -19.94
C THR A 88 10.47 -5.28 -21.47
N SER A 89 10.05 -6.43 -21.97
CA SER A 89 9.97 -6.75 -23.39
C SER A 89 8.77 -7.63 -23.70
N ILE A 90 8.32 -7.58 -24.94
CA ILE A 90 7.32 -8.52 -25.47
C ILE A 90 8.09 -9.77 -25.89
N VAL A 91 7.74 -10.90 -25.30
CA VAL A 91 8.35 -12.20 -25.58
C VAL A 91 7.32 -13.15 -26.15
N GLU A 92 7.78 -14.04 -27.03
CA GLU A 92 6.96 -15.09 -27.66
C GLU A 92 7.36 -16.45 -27.06
N PRO A 93 6.78 -16.86 -25.91
CA PRO A 93 7.10 -18.16 -25.29
C PRO A 93 6.62 -19.36 -26.11
N VAL A 94 5.57 -19.19 -26.92
CA VAL A 94 4.95 -20.23 -27.76
C VAL A 94 4.59 -19.57 -29.10
N PRO A 95 4.69 -20.27 -30.25
CA PRO A 95 4.36 -19.68 -31.54
C PRO A 95 2.98 -19.03 -31.56
N ASN A 96 2.92 -17.77 -32.00
CA ASN A 96 1.73 -16.90 -32.05
C ASN A 96 1.16 -16.49 -30.69
N LEU A 97 1.88 -16.70 -29.58
CA LEU A 97 1.50 -16.21 -28.26
C LEU A 97 2.51 -15.17 -27.79
N PHE A 98 2.13 -13.90 -27.84
CA PHE A 98 2.94 -12.79 -27.33
C PHE A 98 2.51 -12.44 -25.91
N ILE A 99 3.46 -12.29 -25.01
CA ILE A 99 3.22 -11.79 -23.66
C ILE A 99 4.17 -10.65 -23.34
N CYS A 100 3.67 -9.62 -22.66
CA CYS A 100 4.50 -8.58 -22.07
C CYS A 100 5.08 -9.15 -20.76
N SER A 101 6.40 -9.32 -20.69
CA SER A 101 7.05 -9.92 -19.53
C SER A 101 8.34 -9.18 -19.15
N LEU A 102 8.77 -9.37 -17.90
CA LEU A 102 10.10 -8.96 -17.45
C LEU A 102 11.14 -9.83 -18.16
N GLN A 103 12.32 -9.25 -18.43
CA GLN A 103 13.42 -9.98 -19.02
C GLN A 103 13.75 -11.23 -18.19
N SER A 104 13.77 -12.39 -18.86
CA SER A 104 14.01 -13.69 -18.23
C SER A 104 15.45 -13.83 -17.72
N GLY A 105 15.67 -14.81 -16.85
CA GLY A 105 16.98 -15.09 -16.25
C GLY A 105 17.19 -14.38 -14.91
N PHE A 106 18.41 -13.88 -14.67
CA PHE A 106 18.82 -13.32 -13.38
C PHE A 106 17.95 -12.15 -12.91
N TYR A 107 17.49 -11.31 -13.83
CA TYR A 107 16.69 -10.13 -13.50
C TYR A 107 15.32 -10.48 -12.93
N LEU A 108 14.63 -11.46 -13.52
CA LEU A 108 13.35 -11.95 -13.00
C LEU A 108 13.50 -12.47 -11.56
N THR A 109 14.52 -13.28 -11.30
CA THR A 109 14.85 -13.79 -9.96
C THR A 109 15.13 -12.66 -8.98
N PHE A 110 15.92 -11.66 -9.39
CA PHE A 110 16.23 -10.48 -8.58
C PHE A 110 14.95 -9.71 -8.19
N ILE A 111 14.05 -9.45 -9.15
CA ILE A 111 12.78 -8.76 -8.90
C ILE A 111 11.86 -9.58 -8.00
N SER A 112 11.79 -10.90 -8.18
CA SER A 112 11.02 -11.77 -7.29
C SER A 112 11.49 -11.68 -5.84
N TYR A 113 12.81 -11.78 -5.60
CA TYR A 113 13.37 -11.65 -4.26
C TYR A 113 13.20 -10.24 -3.67
N TYR A 114 13.36 -9.20 -4.50
CA TYR A 114 13.12 -7.82 -4.10
C TYR A 114 11.67 -7.62 -3.65
N THR A 115 10.71 -8.14 -4.41
CA THR A 115 9.27 -8.04 -4.11
C THR A 115 8.96 -8.75 -2.80
N ILE A 116 9.41 -10.00 -2.64
CA ILE A 116 9.19 -10.78 -1.41
C ILE A 116 9.83 -10.09 -0.19
N SER A 117 11.08 -9.63 -0.32
CA SER A 117 11.82 -9.09 0.83
C SER A 117 11.34 -7.69 1.23
N ILE A 118 11.17 -6.80 0.27
CA ILE A 118 10.87 -5.38 0.53
C ILE A 118 9.36 -5.15 0.63
N GLN A 119 8.60 -5.59 -0.37
CA GLN A 119 7.18 -5.26 -0.47
C GLN A 119 6.32 -6.12 0.46
N ASP A 120 6.67 -7.38 0.60
CA ASP A 120 5.84 -8.37 1.29
C ASP A 120 6.24 -8.62 2.74
N ILE A 121 7.51 -8.34 3.10
CA ILE A 121 8.01 -8.53 4.47
C ILE A 121 8.33 -7.20 5.13
N LEU A 122 9.28 -6.43 4.58
CA LEU A 122 9.80 -5.22 5.23
C LEU A 122 8.72 -4.15 5.42
N ILE A 123 7.96 -3.83 4.37
CA ILE A 123 6.91 -2.80 4.41
C ILE A 123 5.80 -3.15 5.42
N PRO A 124 5.18 -4.35 5.37
CA PRO A 124 4.18 -4.74 6.37
C PRO A 124 4.73 -4.73 7.79
N LEU A 125 5.97 -5.21 8.02
CA LEU A 125 6.59 -5.17 9.34
C LEU A 125 6.76 -3.74 9.85
N LEU A 126 7.26 -2.82 9.01
CA LEU A 126 7.37 -1.41 9.36
C LEU A 126 6.00 -0.80 9.67
N MET A 127 4.98 -1.09 8.87
CA MET A 127 3.60 -0.63 9.12
C MET A 127 3.06 -1.14 10.45
N ILE A 128 3.28 -2.42 10.79
CA ILE A 128 2.85 -3.01 12.07
C ILE A 128 3.55 -2.32 13.24
N ILE A 129 4.89 -2.22 13.18
CA ILE A 129 5.68 -1.64 14.27
C ILE A 129 5.27 -0.18 14.51
N LEU A 130 5.17 0.62 13.44
CA LEU A 130 4.80 2.02 13.53
C LEU A 130 3.32 2.20 13.92
N GLY A 131 2.43 1.36 13.42
CA GLY A 131 1.01 1.36 13.81
C GLY A 131 0.83 1.08 15.30
N ILE A 132 1.49 0.04 15.84
CA ILE A 132 1.47 -0.27 17.27
C ILE A 132 2.05 0.90 18.08
N TRP A 133 3.15 1.50 17.63
CA TRP A 133 3.75 2.64 18.30
C TRP A 133 2.81 3.86 18.33
N ALA A 134 2.16 4.18 17.21
CA ALA A 134 1.16 5.25 17.14
C ALA A 134 0.02 5.03 18.15
N VAL A 135 -0.48 3.79 18.27
CA VAL A 135 -1.52 3.44 19.25
C VAL A 135 -1.01 3.56 20.69
N LYS A 136 0.22 3.13 20.98
CA LYS A 136 0.81 3.24 22.31
C LYS A 136 0.94 4.70 22.75
N ASN A 137 1.46 5.57 21.89
CA ASN A 137 1.58 7.01 22.17
C ASN A 137 0.21 7.65 22.41
N LEU A 138 -0.79 7.27 21.61
CA LEU A 138 -2.15 7.75 21.79
C LEU A 138 -2.73 7.35 23.16
N ARG A 139 -2.55 6.08 23.57
CA ARG A 139 -3.02 5.61 24.89
C ARG A 139 -2.34 6.35 26.03
N GLN A 140 -1.02 6.54 25.94
CA GLN A 140 -0.25 7.28 26.96
C GLN A 140 -0.72 8.73 27.06
N ARG A 141 -0.93 9.42 25.93
CA ARG A 141 -1.45 10.80 25.91
C ARG A 141 -2.85 10.90 26.53
N ARG A 142 -3.72 9.91 26.29
CA ARG A 142 -5.06 9.85 26.92
C ARG A 142 -4.97 9.70 28.43
N GLN A 143 -4.10 8.82 28.92
CA GLN A 143 -3.90 8.60 30.35
C GLN A 143 -3.39 9.86 31.06
N VAL A 144 -2.35 10.50 30.53
CA VAL A 144 -1.80 11.74 31.13
C VAL A 144 -2.85 12.84 31.18
N THR A 145 -3.64 13.01 30.11
CA THR A 145 -4.66 14.06 30.09
C THR A 145 -5.86 13.75 31.00
N ALA A 146 -6.20 12.48 31.21
CA ALA A 146 -7.27 12.10 32.13
C ALA A 146 -6.94 12.46 33.59
N VAL A 147 -5.67 12.32 33.99
CA VAL A 147 -5.20 12.61 35.35
C VAL A 147 -5.18 14.12 35.65
N THR A 148 -4.80 14.96 34.68
CA THR A 148 -4.75 16.42 34.86
C THR A 148 -6.14 17.08 34.97
N VAL A 149 -7.18 16.49 34.36
CA VAL A 149 -8.54 17.06 34.39
C VAL A 149 -9.21 16.86 35.75
N THR A 150 -8.85 15.82 36.51
CA THR A 150 -9.42 15.56 37.84
C THR A 150 -8.94 16.56 38.90
N THR A 151 -7.88 17.32 38.63
CA THR A 151 -7.24 18.21 39.62
C THR A 151 -7.53 19.70 39.43
N VAL A 152 -8.15 20.12 38.32
CA VAL A 152 -8.43 21.55 38.06
C VAL A 152 -9.87 21.74 37.58
N THR A 153 -10.74 22.16 38.49
CA THR A 153 -12.10 22.64 38.29
C THR A 153 -12.14 23.99 37.55
N VAL A 154 -11.58 24.05 36.34
CA VAL A 154 -11.78 25.19 35.44
C VAL A 154 -12.28 24.65 34.10
N ALA A 155 -13.48 25.08 33.73
CA ALA A 155 -14.20 24.72 32.52
C ALA A 155 -13.50 25.23 31.25
N VAL A 156 -12.31 24.72 30.95
CA VAL A 156 -11.65 24.93 29.67
C VAL A 156 -12.17 23.86 28.73
N ARG A 157 -13.05 24.26 27.80
CA ARG A 157 -13.63 23.43 26.73
C ARG A 157 -12.65 22.36 26.24
N PRO A 158 -12.76 21.09 26.70
CA PRO A 158 -12.14 20.01 25.97
C PRO A 158 -13.00 19.74 24.74
N THR A 159 -12.52 18.96 23.77
CA THR A 159 -13.31 17.94 23.02
C THR A 159 -13.35 17.97 21.49
N GLN A 160 -13.03 19.05 20.74
CA GLN A 160 -13.09 18.95 19.26
C GLN A 160 -11.82 18.43 18.58
N SER A 161 -10.61 18.81 19.03
CA SER A 161 -9.36 18.32 18.39
C SER A 161 -9.06 16.86 18.72
N LYS A 162 -9.34 16.40 19.96
CA LYS A 162 -9.02 15.03 20.40
C LYS A 162 -9.83 13.94 19.67
N SER A 163 -11.09 14.22 19.33
CA SER A 163 -11.94 13.25 18.61
C SER A 163 -11.50 13.09 17.16
N LYS A 164 -11.03 14.17 16.51
CA LYS A 164 -10.48 14.14 15.15
C LYS A 164 -9.18 13.32 15.07
N ASP A 165 -8.24 13.55 15.99
CA ASP A 165 -6.98 12.79 16.03
C ASP A 165 -7.21 11.28 16.26
N SER A 166 -8.16 10.95 17.13
CA SER A 166 -8.56 9.56 17.36
C SER A 166 -9.17 8.92 16.12
N GLN A 167 -10.01 9.65 15.38
CA GLN A 167 -10.64 9.15 14.15
C GLN A 167 -9.59 8.90 13.08
N LEU A 168 -8.62 9.80 12.91
CA LEU A 168 -7.55 9.65 11.92
C LEU A 168 -6.65 8.45 12.23
N ILE A 169 -6.32 8.21 13.50
CA ILE A 169 -5.56 7.02 13.89
C ILE A 169 -6.39 5.75 13.70
N GLN A 170 -7.70 5.79 13.98
CA GLN A 170 -8.58 4.65 13.75
C GLN A 170 -8.66 4.28 12.26
N ILE A 171 -8.79 5.28 11.38
CA ILE A 171 -8.77 5.08 9.92
C ILE A 171 -7.45 4.45 9.50
N LEU A 172 -6.33 5.01 9.94
CA LEU A 172 -5.00 4.50 9.63
C LEU A 172 -4.84 3.03 10.06
N MET A 173 -5.30 2.66 11.26
CA MET A 173 -5.22 1.27 11.73
C MET A 173 -6.11 0.32 10.92
N ILE A 174 -7.27 0.77 10.47
CA ILE A 174 -8.16 0.01 9.59
C ILE A 174 -7.49 -0.18 8.23
N ASP A 175 -6.93 0.88 7.63
CA ASP A 175 -6.27 0.81 6.34
C ASP A 175 -5.00 -0.09 6.40
N ILE A 176 -4.21 -0.01 7.49
CA ILE A 176 -3.08 -0.92 7.74
C ILE A 176 -3.58 -2.37 7.84
N GLY A 177 -4.65 -2.62 8.59
CA GLY A 177 -5.21 -3.96 8.76
C GLY A 177 -5.71 -4.57 7.45
N ILE A 178 -6.45 -3.79 6.66
CA ILE A 178 -6.92 -4.19 5.33
C ILE A 178 -5.72 -4.49 4.43
N TYR A 179 -4.72 -3.61 4.38
CA TYR A 179 -3.53 -3.84 3.57
C TYR A 179 -2.83 -5.16 3.94
N ILE A 180 -2.59 -5.41 5.23
CA ILE A 180 -1.92 -6.63 5.70
C ILE A 180 -2.73 -7.88 5.34
N ILE A 181 -4.03 -7.91 5.65
CA ILE A 181 -4.87 -9.10 5.42
C ILE A 181 -4.92 -9.45 3.93
N PHE A 182 -5.17 -8.46 3.09
CA PHE A 182 -5.34 -8.70 1.65
C PHE A 182 -4.00 -8.93 0.93
N ASN A 183 -2.90 -8.32 1.39
CA ASN A 183 -1.59 -8.52 0.79
C ASN A 183 -0.88 -9.79 1.31
N ALA A 184 -1.25 -10.34 2.48
CA ALA A 184 -0.64 -11.55 3.05
C ALA A 184 -0.84 -12.82 2.20
N MET A 185 -1.77 -12.81 1.24
CA MET A 185 -1.97 -13.93 0.31
C MET A 185 -0.90 -14.03 -0.78
N MET A 186 -0.27 -12.91 -1.16
CA MET A 186 0.68 -12.88 -2.28
C MET A 186 2.00 -13.63 -2.02
N PRO A 187 2.68 -13.47 -0.86
CA PRO A 187 4.00 -14.05 -0.64
C PRO A 187 4.02 -15.59 -0.69
N PRO A 188 3.10 -16.32 -0.04
CA PRO A 188 3.04 -17.78 -0.15
C PRO A 188 2.86 -18.26 -1.59
N VAL A 189 2.07 -17.54 -2.39
CA VAL A 189 1.83 -17.87 -3.79
C VAL A 189 3.09 -17.63 -4.63
N LEU A 190 3.80 -16.52 -4.43
CA LEU A 190 5.06 -16.26 -5.12
C LEU A 190 6.14 -17.29 -4.76
N ILE A 191 6.23 -17.69 -3.48
CA ILE A 191 7.14 -18.75 -3.04
C ILE A 191 6.77 -20.08 -3.71
N TYR A 192 5.48 -20.43 -3.76
CA TYR A 192 5.00 -21.63 -4.45
C TYR A 192 5.37 -21.62 -5.93
N LEU A 193 5.15 -20.51 -6.63
CA LEU A 193 5.54 -20.35 -8.04
C LEU A 193 7.06 -20.42 -8.25
N GLN A 194 7.86 -19.90 -7.32
CA GLN A 194 9.32 -19.98 -7.39
C GLN A 194 9.80 -21.43 -7.23
N ILE A 195 9.17 -22.21 -6.34
CA ILE A 195 9.44 -23.65 -6.20
C ILE A 195 9.03 -24.40 -7.48
N LEU A 196 7.89 -24.04 -8.08
CA LEU A 196 7.42 -24.62 -9.34
C LEU A 196 8.45 -24.47 -10.48
N GLN A 197 9.20 -23.38 -10.53
CA GLN A 197 10.25 -23.18 -11.55
C GLN A 197 11.44 -24.14 -11.43
N THR A 198 11.65 -24.76 -10.26
CA THR A 198 12.82 -25.62 -10.00
C THR A 198 12.59 -27.11 -10.27
N ARG A 199 11.38 -27.51 -10.65
CA ARG A 199 10.99 -28.91 -10.86
C ARG A 199 10.13 -29.04 -12.12
N SER A 200 10.22 -30.19 -12.79
CA SER A 200 9.31 -30.55 -13.89
C SER A 200 8.01 -31.09 -13.31
N PHE A 201 6.93 -30.33 -13.45
CA PHE A 201 5.61 -30.61 -12.85
C PHE A 201 4.54 -30.91 -13.90
N ASP A 202 3.44 -31.49 -13.45
CA ASP A 202 2.28 -31.85 -14.28
C ASP A 202 1.46 -30.60 -14.67
N PHE A 203 0.73 -30.67 -15.78
CA PHE A 203 -0.07 -29.54 -16.30
C PHE A 203 -1.10 -29.04 -15.27
N ALA A 204 -1.64 -29.94 -14.46
CA ALA A 204 -2.61 -29.61 -13.41
C ALA A 204 -2.03 -28.68 -12.33
N GLU A 205 -0.77 -28.87 -11.94
CA GLU A 205 -0.11 -28.06 -10.91
C GLU A 205 0.17 -26.64 -11.41
N LEU A 206 0.51 -26.50 -12.70
CA LEU A 206 0.69 -25.20 -13.33
C LEU A 206 -0.63 -24.40 -13.35
N GLN A 207 -1.74 -25.04 -13.73
CA GLN A 207 -3.07 -24.42 -13.75
C GLN A 207 -3.50 -23.96 -12.35
N PHE A 208 -3.25 -24.79 -11.34
CA PHE A 208 -3.51 -24.43 -9.95
C PHE A 208 -2.68 -23.23 -9.49
N GLY A 209 -1.40 -23.17 -9.86
CA GLY A 209 -0.52 -22.02 -9.57
C GLY A 209 -1.02 -20.72 -10.20
N VAL A 210 -1.47 -20.77 -11.47
CA VAL A 210 -2.04 -19.60 -12.17
C VAL A 210 -3.35 -19.15 -11.52
N PHE A 211 -4.20 -20.10 -11.09
CA PHE A 211 -5.42 -19.79 -10.34
C PHE A 211 -5.10 -19.08 -9.01
N LEU A 212 -4.18 -19.62 -8.21
CA LEU A 212 -3.76 -19.00 -6.96
C LEU A 212 -3.17 -17.60 -7.17
N LEU A 213 -2.35 -17.43 -8.20
CA LEU A 213 -1.80 -16.12 -8.57
C LEU A 213 -2.89 -15.11 -8.91
N SER A 214 -3.91 -15.54 -9.65
CA SER A 214 -5.03 -14.68 -10.03
C SER A 214 -5.84 -14.23 -8.81
N VAL A 215 -6.10 -15.15 -7.87
CA VAL A 215 -6.79 -14.84 -6.61
C VAL A 215 -5.96 -13.90 -5.73
N ALA A 216 -4.66 -14.18 -5.58
CA ALA A 216 -3.75 -13.34 -4.79
C ALA A 216 -3.58 -11.94 -5.39
N ALA A 217 -3.45 -11.84 -6.71
CA ALA A 217 -3.39 -10.57 -7.42
C ALA A 217 -4.69 -9.78 -7.26
N PHE A 218 -5.85 -10.43 -7.37
CA PHE A 218 -7.12 -9.76 -7.10
C PHE A 218 -7.20 -9.23 -5.66
N SER A 219 -6.82 -10.06 -4.68
CA SER A 219 -6.77 -9.69 -3.27
C SER A 219 -5.88 -8.46 -3.04
N SER A 220 -4.68 -8.44 -3.62
CA SER A 220 -3.75 -7.31 -3.44
C SER A 220 -4.24 -6.00 -4.04
N TYR A 221 -5.21 -6.01 -4.98
CA TYR A 221 -5.83 -4.79 -5.49
C TYR A 221 -6.92 -4.21 -4.57
N VAL A 222 -7.50 -5.01 -3.66
CA VAL A 222 -8.62 -4.58 -2.80
C VAL A 222 -8.26 -3.36 -1.92
N PRO A 223 -7.10 -3.28 -1.25
CA PRO A 223 -6.73 -2.13 -0.41
C PRO A 223 -6.78 -0.79 -1.16
N PHE A 224 -6.45 -0.77 -2.45
CA PHE A 224 -6.43 0.44 -3.27
C PHE A 224 -7.84 0.98 -3.57
N CYS A 225 -8.83 0.09 -3.62
CA CYS A 225 -10.22 0.46 -3.88
C CYS A 225 -10.97 0.83 -2.58
N VAL A 226 -10.59 0.21 -1.46
CA VAL A 226 -11.34 0.33 -0.20
C VAL A 226 -11.07 1.64 0.56
N GLY A 227 -9.95 2.32 0.27
CA GLY A 227 -9.57 3.57 0.96
C GLY A 227 -10.60 4.70 0.93
N PHE A 228 -11.37 4.84 -0.17
CA PHE A 228 -12.46 5.82 -0.21
C PHE A 228 -13.59 5.44 0.74
N TYR A 229 -13.96 4.16 0.75
CA TYR A 229 -15.04 3.64 1.59
C TYR A 229 -14.68 3.65 3.08
N THR A 230 -13.42 3.37 3.45
CA THR A 230 -12.98 3.48 4.86
C THR A 230 -13.08 4.91 5.35
N ASN A 231 -12.63 5.87 4.55
CA ASN A 231 -12.77 7.29 4.86
C ASN A 231 -14.24 7.71 5.00
N LEU A 232 -15.12 7.25 4.11
CA LEU A 232 -16.56 7.55 4.16
C LEU A 232 -17.27 6.91 5.38
N LEU A 233 -16.92 5.68 5.74
CA LEU A 233 -17.57 4.94 6.83
C LEU A 233 -17.08 5.39 8.22
N VAL A 234 -15.81 5.80 8.34
CA VAL A 234 -15.22 6.11 9.65
C VAL A 234 -15.22 7.61 9.95
N SER A 235 -14.95 8.47 8.96
CA SER A 235 -14.82 9.92 9.19
C SER A 235 -16.17 10.64 9.09
N LYS A 236 -16.64 11.18 10.21
CA LYS A 236 -17.83 12.07 10.24
C LYS A 236 -17.59 13.34 9.42
N THR A 237 -16.37 13.88 9.49
CA THR A 237 -15.97 15.08 8.75
C THR A 237 -16.00 14.83 7.25
N PHE A 238 -15.44 13.71 6.78
CA PHE A 238 -15.43 13.36 5.36
C PHE A 238 -16.84 13.22 4.80
N ARG A 239 -17.75 12.57 5.54
CA ARG A 239 -19.18 12.49 5.16
C ARG A 239 -19.85 13.85 5.05
N TYR A 240 -19.52 14.78 5.94
CA TYR A 240 -20.08 16.12 5.92
C TYR A 240 -19.62 16.87 4.66
N GLU A 241 -18.32 16.83 4.34
CA GLU A 241 -17.78 17.46 3.13
C GLU A 241 -18.34 16.83 1.84
N VAL A 242 -18.41 15.50 1.76
CA VAL A 242 -19.01 14.82 0.59
C VAL A 242 -20.48 15.20 0.41
N LYS A 243 -21.26 15.29 1.50
CA LYS A 243 -22.65 15.75 1.43
C LYS A 243 -22.75 17.20 0.96
N ASN A 244 -21.82 18.08 1.34
CA ASN A 244 -21.82 19.47 0.89
C ASN A 244 -21.50 19.59 -0.60
N ILE A 245 -20.57 18.76 -1.11
CA ILE A 245 -20.25 18.71 -2.54
C ILE A 245 -21.47 18.20 -3.35
N ILE A 246 -22.18 17.17 -2.86
CA ILE A 246 -23.34 16.58 -3.56
C ILE A 246 -24.59 17.49 -3.47
N LYS A 247 -24.69 18.31 -2.43
CA LYS A 247 -25.81 19.25 -2.23
C LYS A 247 -25.59 20.62 -2.89
N CYS A 248 -24.44 20.83 -3.56
CA CYS A 248 -24.29 21.94 -4.50
C CYS A 248 -25.16 21.68 -5.73
#